data_AF-A0A969W1A9-F1
#
_entry.id   AF-A0A969W1A9-F1
#
_cell.length_a   1.000
_cell.length_b   1.000
_cell.length_c   1.000
_cell.angle_alpha   90.00
_cell.angle_beta   90.00
_cell.angle_gamma   90.00
#
_symmetry.space_group_name_H-M   'P 1'
#
loop_
_entity.id
_entity.type
_entity.pdbx_description
1 polymer ?
#
loop_
_entity_poly.entity_id
_entity_poly.type
_entity_poly.pdbx_seq_one_letter_code
_entity_poly.pdbx_strand_id
1 'polypeptide(L)'
;MLSSVSAFVDHLIIFERLGGLPKVRVQKLSTQEERELTFPEPTYSVYEGNNPEFNTTTWRFNYSSLITPFSVFDYDLEKGDRELRSSDYT
;
A
#
# COMPACT_ATOMS: atom_id res chain seq x y z
N MET A 1 5.87 5.45 14.24
CA MET A 1 4.58 5.99 14.71
C MET A 1 3.48 5.38 13.86
N LEU A 2 2.55 4.64 14.47
CA LEU A 2 1.38 4.11 13.76
C LEU A 2 0.50 5.27 13.29
N SER A 3 0.09 5.24 12.02
CA SER A 3 -0.75 6.27 11.39
C SER A 3 -2.15 5.76 11.10
N SER A 4 -2.28 4.54 10.58
CA SER A 4 -3.58 3.91 10.28
C SER A 4 -3.40 2.40 10.12
N VAL A 5 -4.51 1.66 10.18
CA VAL A 5 -4.60 0.24 9.81
C VAL A 5 -5.85 0.04 8.97
N SER A 6 -5.72 -0.67 7.86
CA SER A 6 -6.84 -1.15 7.04
C SER A 6 -6.94 -2.66 7.14
N ALA A 7 -8.15 -3.19 7.26
CA ALA A 7 -8.40 -4.61 7.49
C ALA A 7 -9.15 -5.25 6.31
N PHE A 8 -8.70 -6.45 5.95
CA PHE A 8 -9.30 -7.36 4.98
C PHE A 8 -9.54 -8.71 5.68
N VAL A 9 -10.30 -9.60 5.05
CA VAL A 9 -10.62 -10.93 5.62
C VAL A 9 -9.37 -11.67 6.11
N ASP A 10 -8.30 -11.67 5.31
CA ASP A 10 -7.08 -12.44 5.60
C ASP A 10 -5.84 -11.57 5.89
N HIS A 11 -5.94 -10.24 5.78
CA HIS A 11 -4.79 -9.34 5.81
C HIS A 11 -5.04 -8.04 6.58
N LEU A 12 -3.97 -7.48 7.15
CA LEU A 12 -3.91 -6.11 7.65
C LEU A 12 -2.91 -5.30 6.83
N ILE A 13 -3.30 -4.08 6.47
CA ILE A 13 -2.42 -3.07 5.89
C ILE A 13 -2.11 -2.05 6.97
N ILE A 14 -0.85 -1.95 7.36
CA ILE A 14 -0.41 -1.13 8.47
C ILE A 14 0.39 0.04 7.90
N PHE A 15 -0.06 1.26 8.20
CA PHE A 15 0.59 2.50 7.80
C PHE A 15 1.32 3.11 8.98
N GLU A 16 2.61 3.34 8.80
CA GLU A 16 3.48 3.89 9.82
C GLU A 16 4.27 5.08 9.28
N ARG A 17 4.85 5.86 10.19
CA ARG A 17 5.87 6.86 9.87
C ARG A 17 7.12 6.60 10.70
N LEU A 18 8.27 6.61 10.03
CA LEU A 18 9.59 6.51 10.63
C LEU A 18 10.48 7.62 10.08
N GLY A 19 10.98 8.51 10.95
CA GLY A 19 11.78 9.66 10.52
C GLY A 19 11.06 10.60 9.55
N GLY A 20 9.72 10.64 9.59
CA GLY A 20 8.87 11.43 8.68
C GLY A 20 8.47 10.71 7.39
N LEU A 21 9.19 9.66 6.98
CA LEU A 21 8.86 8.87 5.80
C LEU A 21 7.72 7.90 6.08
N PRO A 22 6.74 7.78 5.15
CA PRO A 22 5.72 6.76 5.26
C PRO A 22 6.35 5.36 5.12
N LYS A 23 5.78 4.40 5.82
CA LYS A 23 6.06 2.97 5.69
C LYS A 23 4.74 2.22 5.62
N VAL A 24 4.68 1.20 4.77
CA VAL A 24 3.51 0.32 4.64
C VAL A 24 3.94 -1.11 4.81
N ARG A 25 3.24 -1.85 5.65
CA ARG A 25 3.43 -3.29 5.83
C ARG A 25 2.12 -4.02 5.65
N VAL A 26 2.18 -5.17 4.99
CA VAL A 26 1.07 -6.12 4.87
C VAL A 26 1.34 -7.25 5.84
N GLN A 27 0.36 -7.59 6.68
CA GLN A 27 0.42 -8.73 7.59
C GLN A 27 -0.68 -9.72 7.23
N LYS A 28 -0.31 -10.99 7.01
CA LYS A 28 -1.27 -12.09 6.84
C LYS A 28 -1.74 -12.57 8.21
N LEU A 29 -3.06 -12.57 8.44
CA LEU A 29 -3.64 -12.86 9.74
C LEU A 29 -3.45 -14.31 10.19
N SER A 30 -3.52 -15.25 9.24
CA SER A 30 -3.44 -16.69 9.54
C SER A 30 -2.03 -17.15 9.94
N THR A 31 -0.99 -16.54 9.36
CA THR A 31 0.41 -16.93 9.58
C THR A 31 1.20 -15.92 10.41
N GLN A 32 0.66 -14.70 10.60
CA GLN A 32 1.36 -13.52 11.11
C GLN A 32 2.58 -13.11 10.27
N GLU A 33 2.72 -13.65 9.06
CA GLU A 33 3.78 -13.25 8.13
C GLU A 33 3.60 -11.78 7.75
N GLU A 34 4.71 -11.04 7.76
CA GLU A 34 4.72 -9.62 7.47
C GLU A 34 5.60 -9.31 6.25
N ARG A 35 5.14 -8.40 5.40
CA ARG A 35 5.84 -7.93 4.21
C ARG A 35 5.84 -6.42 4.18
N GLU A 36 7.03 -5.81 4.22
CA GLU A 36 7.19 -4.36 4.03
C GLU A 36 7.17 -4.02 2.54
N LEU A 37 6.43 -2.99 2.16
CA LEU A 37 6.44 -2.45 0.80
C LEU A 37 7.60 -1.47 0.64
N THR A 38 8.40 -1.68 -0.41
CA THR A 38 9.46 -0.76 -0.82
C THR A 38 8.99 0.14 -1.96
N PHE A 39 9.57 1.33 -2.05
CA PHE A 39 9.28 2.31 -3.10
C PHE A 39 10.61 2.81 -3.69
N PRO A 40 10.65 3.14 -4.98
CA PRO A 40 11.92 3.48 -5.64
C PRO A 40 12.50 4.81 -5.15
N GLU A 41 11.65 5.79 -4.82
CA GLU A 41 12.10 7.11 -4.41
C GLU A 41 12.33 7.21 -2.89
N PRO A 42 13.36 7.98 -2.46
CA PRO A 42 13.66 8.18 -1.05
C PRO A 42 12.65 9.11 -0.35
N THR A 43 11.86 9.86 -1.11
CA THR A 43 10.84 10.77 -0.59
C THR A 43 9.60 10.63 -1.45
N TYR A 44 8.54 10.12 -0.84
CA TYR A 44 7.29 9.79 -1.51
C TYR A 44 6.13 9.90 -0.53
N SER A 45 4.92 9.88 -1.08
CA SER A 45 3.69 9.71 -0.32
C SER A 45 2.96 8.47 -0.81
N VAL A 46 2.43 7.70 0.14
CA VAL A 46 1.57 6.55 -0.12
C VAL A 46 0.39 6.63 0.83
N TYR A 47 -0.80 6.40 0.29
CA TYR A 47 -2.05 6.48 1.02
C TYR A 47 -3.06 5.52 0.44
N GLU A 48 -4.02 5.12 1.27
CA GLU A 48 -5.07 4.20 0.88
C GLU A 48 -5.91 4.76 -0.29
N GLY A 49 -6.24 3.89 -1.24
CA GLY A 49 -7.15 4.18 -2.33
C GLY A 49 -8.57 3.73 -2.03
N ASN A 50 -9.38 3.55 -3.06
CA ASN A 50 -10.75 3.05 -2.90
C ASN A 50 -10.75 1.51 -2.79
N ASN A 51 -11.13 0.98 -1.62
CA ASN A 51 -11.20 -0.46 -1.32
C ASN A 51 -12.57 -0.82 -0.72
N PRO A 52 -13.66 -0.83 -1.51
CA PRO A 52 -15.00 -1.11 -0.99
C PRO A 52 -15.24 -2.60 -0.67
N GLU A 53 -14.50 -3.49 -1.32
CA GLU A 53 -14.62 -4.94 -1.15
C GLU A 53 -13.75 -5.40 0.03
N PHE A 54 -14.38 -5.90 1.09
CA PHE A 54 -13.68 -6.39 2.27
C PHE A 54 -13.06 -7.79 2.07
N ASN A 55 -13.76 -8.66 1.32
CA ASN A 55 -13.31 -10.01 1.01
C ASN A 55 -12.60 -10.04 -0.35
N THR A 56 -11.37 -9.54 -0.37
CA THR A 56 -10.53 -9.47 -1.56
C THR A 56 -9.06 -9.64 -1.18
N THR A 57 -8.26 -10.09 -2.14
CA THR A 57 -6.80 -10.09 -2.05
C THR A 57 -6.17 -8.89 -2.76
N THR A 58 -6.99 -7.97 -3.29
CA THR A 58 -6.50 -6.77 -3.99
C THR A 58 -6.63 -5.55 -3.09
N TRP A 59 -5.50 -4.90 -2.80
CA TRP A 59 -5.48 -3.63 -2.10
C TRP A 59 -5.06 -2.51 -3.06
N ARG A 60 -5.94 -1.52 -3.25
CA ARG A 60 -5.69 -0.33 -4.03
C ARG A 60 -5.06 0.76 -3.19
N PHE A 61 -3.99 1.35 -3.70
CA PHE A 61 -3.31 2.46 -3.08
C PHE A 61 -2.93 3.53 -4.10
N ASN A 62 -2.74 4.73 -3.58
CA ASN A 62 -2.29 5.88 -4.35
C ASN A 62 -0.84 6.18 -3.98
N TYR A 63 -0.07 6.60 -4.97
CA TYR A 63 1.35 6.90 -4.85
C TYR A 63 1.70 8.20 -5.57
N SER A 64 2.58 8.99 -4.98
CA SER A 64 3.19 10.16 -5.63
C SER A 64 4.55 10.47 -5.01
N SER A 65 5.40 11.17 -5.78
CA SER A 65 6.67 11.71 -5.32
C SER A 65 6.92 13.08 -5.99
N LEU A 66 8.07 13.70 -5.71
CA LEU A 66 8.46 14.95 -6.38
C LEU A 66 8.78 14.76 -7.87
N ILE A 67 9.01 13.52 -8.31
CA ILE A 67 9.37 13.18 -9.70
C ILE A 67 8.39 12.19 -10.35
N THR A 68 7.48 11.61 -9.57
CA THR A 68 6.42 10.71 -10.04
C THR A 68 5.08 11.33 -9.69
N PRO A 69 4.24 11.67 -10.67
CA PRO A 69 2.92 12.23 -10.39
C PRO A 69 2.01 11.18 -9.77
N PHE A 70 0.83 11.64 -9.38
CA PHE A 70 -0.18 10.79 -8.80
C PHE A 70 -0.45 9.55 -9.68
N SER A 71 -0.40 8.40 -9.05
CA SER A 71 -0.60 7.10 -9.68
C SER A 71 -1.40 6.19 -8.76
N VAL A 72 -2.28 5.40 -9.36
CA VAL A 72 -3.13 4.42 -8.68
C VAL A 72 -2.59 3.03 -8.99
N PHE A 73 -2.36 2.24 -7.96
CA PHE A 73 -1.86 0.87 -8.06
C PHE A 73 -2.80 -0.10 -7.37
N ASP A 74 -2.91 -1.30 -7.93
CA ASP A 74 -3.47 -2.46 -7.26
C ASP A 74 -2.32 -3.36 -6.79
N TYR A 75 -2.39 -3.81 -5.54
CA TYR A 75 -1.44 -4.72 -4.91
C TYR A 75 -2.11 -6.06 -4.62
N ASP A 76 -1.50 -7.15 -5.10
CA ASP A 76 -1.92 -8.50 -4.77
C ASP A 76 -1.34 -8.86 -3.38
N LEU A 77 -2.21 -9.00 -2.38
CA LEU A 77 -1.85 -9.24 -0.99
C LEU A 77 -1.22 -10.62 -0.76
N GLU A 78 -1.50 -11.59 -1.63
CA GLU A 78 -0.92 -12.92 -1.56
C GLU A 78 0.46 -12.93 -2.23
N LYS A 79 0.50 -12.54 -3.52
CA LYS A 79 1.73 -12.61 -4.34
C LYS A 79 2.74 -11.52 -4.03
N GLY A 80 2.27 -10.35 -3.64
CA GLY A 80 3.09 -9.18 -3.38
C GLY A 80 3.45 -8.35 -4.61
N ASP A 81 2.80 -8.64 -5.74
CA ASP A 81 2.98 -7.91 -7.00
C ASP A 81 2.09 -6.66 -7.02
N ARG A 82 2.55 -5.60 -7.69
CA ARG A 82 1.76 -4.38 -7.92
C ARG A 82 1.55 -4.13 -9.40
N GLU A 83 0.36 -3.67 -9.76
CA GLU A 83 -0.01 -3.31 -11.13
C GLU A 83 -0.51 -1.86 -11.18
N LEU A 84 0.00 -1.09 -12.16
CA LEU A 84 -0.45 0.28 -12.40
C LEU A 84 -1.85 0.29 -13.02
N ARG A 85 -2.76 1.07 -12.45
CA ARG A 85 -4.15 1.23 -12.96
C ARG A 85 -4.38 2.54 -13.68
N SER A 86 -3.77 3.61 -13.18
CA SER A 86 -3.85 4.94 -13.79
C SER A 86 -2.67 5.77 -13.29
N SER A 87 -2.22 6.71 -14.12
CA SER A 87 -1.22 7.71 -13.77
C SER A 87 -1.64 9.00 -14.45
N ASP A 88 -1.48 10.15 -13.80
CA ASP A 88 -1.83 11.46 -14.37
C ASP A 88 -1.07 11.81 -15.67
N TYR A 89 -0.07 11.02 -16.06
CA TYR A 89 0.58 11.11 -17.37
C TYR A 89 -0.25 10.56 -18.54
N THR A 90 -1.27 9.73 -18.30
CA THR A 90 -2.01 8.96 -19.32
C THR A 90 -3.51 9.20 -19.29
#